data_AF-R6C2M6-F1
#
_entry.id   AF-R6C2M6-F1
#
_cell.length_a   1.000
_cell.length_b   1.000
_cell.length_c   1.000
_cell.angle_alpha   90.00
_cell.angle_beta   90.00
_cell.angle_gamma   90.00
#
_symmetry.space_group_name_H-M   'P 1'
#
loop_
_entity.id
_entity.type
_entity.pdbx_description
1 polymer ?
#
loop_
_entity_poly.entity_id
_entity_poly.type
_entity_poly.pdbx_seq_one_letter_code
_entity_poly.pdbx_strand_id
1 'polypeptide(L)'
;MFNDLWDALRKIEELEKENAELKAEIQEYQAKKYGGRKKHDELWMNSYHDFEAKYEAGMTIMEIVNIGDISRRTAYRYKAYYEEIRKIGERKGTDGQHTEEKRTDNA
;
A
#
# COMPACT_ATOMS: atom_id res chain seq x y z
N MET A 1 20.03 28.13 -6.43
CA MET A 1 19.48 29.50 -6.35
C MET A 1 19.43 30.01 -7.78
N PHE A 2 18.30 30.52 -8.26
CA PHE A 2 18.24 31.09 -9.61
C PHE A 2 19.13 32.33 -9.64
N ASN A 3 20.01 32.39 -10.64
CA ASN A 3 21.00 33.46 -10.70
C ASN A 3 20.40 34.74 -11.29
N ASP A 4 19.33 34.63 -12.09
CA ASP A 4 18.61 35.75 -12.70
C ASP A 4 17.11 35.46 -12.90
N LEU A 5 16.32 36.53 -13.09
CA LEU A 5 14.87 36.45 -13.36
C LEU A 5 14.55 35.60 -14.60
N TRP A 6 15.41 35.67 -15.62
CA TRP A 6 15.21 34.93 -16.86
C TRP A 6 15.39 33.42 -16.68
N ASP A 7 16.34 33.00 -15.85
CA ASP A 7 16.51 31.58 -15.49
C ASP A 7 15.32 31.04 -14.71
N ALA A 8 14.76 31.86 -13.81
CA ALA A 8 13.55 31.50 -13.07
C ALA A 8 12.34 31.36 -14.01
N LEU A 9 12.15 32.29 -14.96
CA LEU A 9 11.06 32.25 -15.93
C LEU A 9 11.15 31.05 -16.87
N ARG A 10 12.35 30.76 -17.39
CA ARG A 10 12.60 29.56 -18.20
C ARG A 10 12.27 28.29 -17.41
N LYS A 11 12.67 28.22 -16.13
CA LYS A 11 12.39 27.04 -15.32
C LYS A 11 10.89 26.87 -15.03
N ILE A 12 10.16 27.97 -14.86
CA ILE A 12 8.70 27.93 -14.72
C ILE A 12 8.06 27.37 -16.00
N GLU A 13 8.46 27.84 -17.18
CA GLU A 13 7.94 27.37 -18.45
C GLU A 13 8.21 25.87 -18.68
N GLU A 14 9.43 25.40 -18.37
CA GLU A 14 9.78 23.98 -18.40
C GLU A 14 8.87 23.15 -17.47
N LEU A 15 8.68 23.61 -16.24
CA LEU A 15 7.88 22.91 -15.23
C LEU A 15 6.39 22.91 -15.58
N GLU A 16 5.88 23.99 -16.17
CA GLU A 16 4.49 24.07 -16.65
C GLU A 16 4.22 23.06 -17.76
N LYS A 17 5.18 22.91 -18.69
CA LYS A 17 5.11 21.91 -19.76
C LYS A 17 5.16 20.49 -19.18
N GLU A 18 6.11 20.20 -18.30
CA GLU A 18 6.23 18.89 -17.64
C GLU A 18 4.96 18.55 -16.85
N ASN A 19 4.40 19.51 -16.12
CA ASN A 19 3.17 19.33 -15.36
C ASN A 19 1.95 19.08 -16.27
N ALA A 20 1.89 19.71 -17.45
CA ALA A 20 0.86 19.44 -18.44
C ALA A 20 0.98 18.01 -19.01
N GLU A 21 2.19 17.56 -19.33
CA GLU A 21 2.47 16.21 -19.82
C GLU A 21 2.12 15.14 -18.77
N LEU A 22 2.53 15.34 -17.51
CA LEU A 22 2.21 14.43 -16.40
C LEU A 22 0.70 14.33 -16.15
N LYS A 23 -0.05 15.45 -16.26
CA LYS A 23 -1.51 15.44 -16.14
C LYS A 23 -2.18 14.64 -17.26
N ALA A 24 -1.69 14.77 -18.49
CA ALA A 24 -2.19 14.00 -19.63
C ALA A 24 -1.92 12.50 -19.43
N GLU A 25 -0.74 12.13 -18.94
CA GLU A 25 -0.37 10.74 -18.65
C GLU A 25 -1.25 10.14 -17.54
N ILE A 26 -1.55 10.90 -16.48
CA ILE A 26 -2.49 10.50 -15.42
C ILE A 26 -3.89 10.27 -16.01
N GLN A 27 -4.37 11.16 -16.86
CA GLN A 27 -5.68 10.98 -17.51
C GLN A 27 -5.69 9.74 -18.41
N GLU A 28 -4.61 9.47 -19.13
CA GLU A 28 -4.47 8.24 -19.92
C GLU A 28 -4.49 6.98 -19.04
N TYR A 29 -3.78 6.99 -17.90
CA TYR A 29 -3.81 5.89 -16.94
C TYR A 29 -5.19 5.70 -16.29
N GLN A 30 -5.90 6.79 -15.98
CA GLN A 30 -7.26 6.71 -15.44
C GLN A 30 -8.28 6.21 -16.47
N ALA A 31 -8.12 6.59 -17.75
CA ALA A 31 -9.00 6.17 -18.85
C ALA A 31 -8.82 4.68 -19.21
N LYS A 32 -7.66 4.09 -18.92
CA LYS A 32 -7.42 2.65 -19.05
C LYS A 32 -8.20 1.91 -17.96
N LYS A 33 -9.26 1.19 -18.33
CA LYS A 33 -9.88 0.18 -17.47
C LYS A 33 -8.87 -0.93 -17.21
N TYR A 34 -8.17 -0.88 -16.08
CA TYR A 34 -7.33 -1.99 -15.61
C TYR A 34 -8.23 -3.21 -15.38
N GLY A 35 -8.27 -4.12 -16.34
CA GLY A 35 -8.91 -5.44 -16.24
C GLY A 35 -8.14 -6.39 -15.31
N GLY A 36 -7.72 -5.90 -14.15
CA GLY A 36 -6.94 -6.63 -13.14
C GLY A 36 -7.68 -6.72 -11.80
N ARG A 37 -7.11 -7.48 -10.87
CA ARG A 37 -7.59 -7.53 -9.47
C ARG A 37 -7.63 -6.10 -8.93
N LYS A 38 -8.83 -5.62 -8.55
CA LYS A 38 -8.97 -4.33 -7.88
C LYS A 38 -8.08 -4.34 -6.64
N LYS A 39 -7.24 -3.32 -6.48
CA LYS A 39 -6.66 -3.03 -5.16
C LYS A 39 -7.81 -2.82 -4.17
N HIS A 40 -7.57 -3.18 -2.92
CA HIS A 40 -8.55 -2.97 -1.87
C HIS A 40 -8.86 -1.47 -1.83
N ASP A 41 -10.13 -1.12 -2.00
CA ASP A 41 -10.59 0.26 -2.01
C ASP A 41 -10.64 0.83 -0.58
N GLU A 42 -10.81 2.14 -0.47
CA GLU A 42 -10.86 2.84 0.83
C GLU A 42 -11.95 2.27 1.74
N LEU A 43 -13.11 1.93 1.18
CA LEU A 43 -14.22 1.31 1.90
C LEU A 43 -13.82 -0.06 2.47
N TRP A 44 -13.13 -0.88 1.69
CA TRP A 44 -12.60 -2.17 2.14
C TRP A 44 -11.60 -1.99 3.27
N MET A 45 -10.67 -1.03 3.15
CA MET A 45 -9.63 -0.77 4.16
C MET A 45 -10.25 -0.29 5.47
N ASN A 46 -11.22 0.62 5.43
CA ASN A 46 -11.92 1.08 6.63
C ASN A 46 -12.64 -0.08 7.35
N SER A 47 -13.40 -0.88 6.62
CA SER A 47 -14.08 -2.06 7.17
C SER A 47 -13.09 -3.13 7.69
N TYR A 48 -11.90 -3.22 7.09
CA TYR A 48 -10.84 -4.11 7.58
C TYR A 48 -10.21 -3.60 8.88
N HIS A 49 -9.90 -2.30 9.00
CA HIS A 49 -9.32 -1.74 10.21
C HIS A 49 -10.27 -1.85 11.43
N ASP A 50 -11.56 -1.67 11.21
CA ASP A 50 -12.58 -1.91 12.25
C ASP A 50 -12.60 -3.37 12.72
N PHE A 51 -12.39 -4.32 11.79
CA PHE A 51 -12.26 -5.73 12.12
C PHE A 51 -10.95 -5.99 12.89
N GLU A 52 -9.83 -5.45 12.40
CA GLU A 52 -8.49 -5.60 12.98
C GLU A 52 -8.46 -5.14 14.44
N ALA A 53 -8.95 -3.93 14.72
CA ALA A 53 -9.00 -3.39 16.08
C ALA A 53 -9.81 -4.27 17.05
N LYS A 54 -10.95 -4.81 16.61
CA LYS A 54 -11.78 -5.72 17.43
C LYS A 54 -11.13 -7.08 17.63
N TYR A 55 -10.47 -7.59 16.59
CA TYR A 55 -9.77 -8.87 16.64
C TYR A 55 -8.54 -8.81 17.54
N GLU A 56 -7.78 -7.72 17.49
CA GLU A 56 -6.65 -7.45 18.40
C GLU A 56 -7.10 -7.23 19.85
N ALA A 57 -8.31 -6.67 20.05
CA ALA A 57 -8.95 -6.60 21.37
C ALA A 57 -9.41 -7.96 21.92
N GLY A 58 -9.17 -9.06 21.19
CA GLY A 58 -9.44 -10.43 21.63
C GLY A 58 -10.86 -10.92 21.33
N MET A 59 -11.67 -10.17 20.56
CA MET A 59 -12.99 -10.65 20.15
C MET A 59 -12.86 -11.78 19.14
N THR A 60 -13.73 -12.78 19.27
CA THR A 60 -13.82 -13.85 18.29
C THR A 60 -14.45 -13.36 17.00
N ILE A 61 -14.15 -14.03 15.89
CA ILE A 61 -14.73 -13.74 14.57
C ILE A 61 -16.26 -13.71 14.63
N MET A 62 -16.86 -14.61 15.41
CA MET A 62 -18.31 -14.73 15.53
C MET A 62 -18.92 -13.56 16.32
N GLU A 63 -18.25 -13.07 17.36
CA GLU A 63 -18.69 -11.88 18.09
C GLU A 63 -18.58 -10.64 17.21
N ILE A 64 -17.50 -10.50 16.44
CA ILE A 64 -17.32 -9.37 15.51
C ILE A 64 -18.41 -9.37 14.43
N VAL A 65 -18.76 -10.55 13.88
CA VAL A 65 -19.84 -10.71 12.89
C VAL A 65 -21.22 -10.44 13.50
N ASN A 66 -21.43 -10.75 14.78
CA ASN A 66 -22.72 -10.55 15.44
C ASN A 66 -22.95 -9.08 15.84
N ILE A 67 -21.88 -8.32 16.10
CA ILE A 67 -21.93 -6.90 16.49
C ILE A 67 -21.84 -5.98 15.27
N GLY A 68 -21.11 -6.38 14.23
CA GLY A 68 -20.80 -5.54 13.08
C GLY A 68 -21.60 -5.85 11.82
N ASP A 69 -21.39 -5.00 10.80
CA ASP A 69 -22.07 -5.08 9.51
C ASP A 69 -21.40 -6.03 8.50
N ILE A 70 -20.39 -6.79 8.93
CA ILE A 70 -19.62 -7.66 8.03
C ILE A 70 -20.15 -9.10 8.08
N SER A 71 -20.30 -9.69 6.89
CA SER A 71 -20.70 -11.10 6.81
C SER A 71 -19.62 -12.02 7.41
N ARG A 72 -20.02 -13.20 7.88
CA ARG A 72 -19.10 -14.26 8.30
C ARG A 72 -17.99 -14.52 7.27
N ARG A 73 -18.36 -14.58 5.98
CA ARG A 73 -17.41 -14.78 4.88
C ARG A 73 -16.38 -13.65 4.79
N THR A 74 -16.82 -12.39 4.96
CA THR A 74 -15.94 -11.22 4.98
C THR A 74 -14.98 -11.28 6.15
N ALA A 75 -15.47 -11.62 7.34
CA ALA A 75 -14.64 -11.71 8.54
C ALA A 75 -13.54 -12.78 8.42
N TYR A 76 -13.85 -13.96 7.86
CA TYR A 76 -12.80 -14.96 7.58
C TYR A 76 -11.80 -14.51 6.52
N ARG A 77 -12.23 -13.75 5.50
CA ARG A 77 -11.31 -13.17 4.51
C ARG A 77 -10.38 -12.15 5.16
N TYR A 78 -10.89 -11.32 6.07
CA TYR A 78 -10.07 -10.38 6.83
C TYR A 78 -9.10 -11.08 7.76
N LYS A 79 -9.53 -12.14 8.43
CA LYS A 79 -8.64 -12.98 9.26
C LYS A 79 -7.47 -13.54 8.45
N ALA A 80 -7.73 -14.11 7.28
CA ALA A 80 -6.68 -14.64 6.40
C ALA A 80 -5.71 -13.55 5.94
N TYR A 81 -6.24 -12.36 5.59
CA TYR A 81 -5.40 -11.23 5.20
C TYR A 81 -4.53 -10.72 6.35
N TYR A 82 -5.08 -10.63 7.57
CA TYR A 82 -4.34 -10.27 8.78
C TYR A 82 -3.18 -11.25 9.06
N GLU A 83 -3.45 -12.56 8.98
CA GLU A 83 -2.41 -13.59 9.15
C GLU A 83 -1.29 -13.47 8.10
N GLU A 84 -1.63 -13.21 6.84
CA GLU A 84 -0.65 -13.01 5.76
C GLU A 84 0.22 -11.75 5.99
N ILE A 85 -0.38 -10.63 6.40
CA ILE A 85 0.39 -9.41 6.74
C ILE A 85 1.35 -9.70 7.89
N ARG A 86 0.86 -10.34 8.96
CA ARG A 86 1.67 -10.67 10.14
C ARG A 86 2.87 -11.54 9.75
N LYS A 87 2.64 -12.55 8.91
CA LYS A 87 3.69 -13.44 8.37
C LYS A 87 4.68 -12.72 7.46
N ILE A 88 4.26 -11.70 6.71
CA ILE A 88 5.16 -10.88 5.90
C ILE A 88 6.02 -9.98 6.81
N GLY A 89 5.41 -9.39 7.84
CA GLY A 89 6.12 -8.59 8.85
C GLY A 89 7.20 -9.39 9.57
N GLU A 90 6.88 -10.62 10.00
CA GLU A 90 7.82 -11.54 10.65
C GLU A 90 9.00 -11.91 9.73
N ARG A 91 8.74 -12.25 8.46
CA ARG A 91 9.80 -12.56 7.48
C ARG A 91 10.75 -11.38 7.25
N LYS A 92 10.22 -10.16 7.18
CA LYS A 92 11.04 -8.96 7.02
C LYS A 92 11.88 -8.64 8.26
N GLY A 93 11.46 -9.07 9.44
CA GLY A 93 12.24 -8.95 10.68
C GLY A 93 13.41 -9.94 10.77
N THR A 94 13.30 -11.12 10.13
CA THR A 94 14.35 -12.15 10.16
C THR A 94 15.47 -11.93 9.14
N ASP A 95 15.21 -11.21 8.05
CA ASP A 95 16.19 -10.95 7.00
C ASP A 95 17.28 -9.91 7.40
N GLY A 96 17.18 -9.32 8.60
CA GLY A 96 18.16 -8.39 9.16
C GLY A 96 19.31 -9.02 9.95
N GLN A 97 19.38 -10.35 10.09
CA GLN A 97 20.42 -11.04 10.87
C GLN A 97 21.27 -12.05 10.07
N HIS A 98 21.11 -12.15 8.74
CA HIS A 98 21.88 -13.07 7.92
C HIS A 98 22.54 -12.38 6.72
N THR A 99 23.37 -11.36 6.99
CA THR A 99 24.28 -10.81 5.97
C THR A 99 25.68 -10.61 6.53
N GLU A 100 26.26 -11.59 7.22
CA GLU A 100 27.68 -11.50 7.57
C GLU A 100 28.37 -12.84 7.82
N GLU A 101 28.07 -13.90 7.05
CA GLU A 101 28.93 -15.09 7.12
C GLU A 101 28.80 -15.99 5.88
N LYS A 102 29.26 -15.51 4.71
CA LYS A 102 29.80 -16.33 3.59
C LYS A 102 30.60 -15.45 2.63
N ARG A 103 31.76 -14.97 3.07
CA ARG A 103 32.81 -14.40 2.20
C ARG A 103 34.20 -14.89 2.60
N THR A 104 34.37 -16.20 2.59
CA THR A 104 35.63 -16.96 2.45
C THR A 104 35.13 -18.31 1.90
N ASP A 105 35.40 -18.77 0.68
CA ASP A 105 36.64 -18.77 -0.10
C ASP A 105 36.28 -18.86 -1.59
N ASN A 106 36.89 -18.02 -2.42
CA ASN A 106 37.24 -18.38 -3.80
C ASN A 106 38.27 -17.39 -4.38
N ALA A 107 39.56 -17.70 -4.22
CA ALA A 107 40.66 -17.32 -5.10
C ALA A 107 41.91 -18.11 -4.70
#